data_AF-A0A1Y3RFN0-F1
#
_entry.id   AF-A0A1Y3RFN0-F1
#
_cell.length_a   1.000
_cell.length_b   1.000
_cell.length_c   1.000
_cell.angle_alpha   90.00
_cell.angle_beta   90.00
_cell.angle_gamma   90.00
#
_symmetry.space_group_name_H-M   'P 1'
#
loop_
_entity.id
_entity.type
_entity.pdbx_description
1 polymer ?
#
loop_
_entity_poly.entity_id
_entity_poly.type
_entity_poly.pdbx_seq_one_letter_code
_entity_poly.pdbx_strand_id
1 'polypeptide(L)'
;MRQIRRVVASLVSLCLFMAMLPETVLADNVNSDNGETIFIPAEGWTVVNQNENCKIEAENKISITTQIGDFAQDYQEPNNYWLYDAPEGDFTLTIKVSGGLNAHAQKVGVMVFDNWQAIASVTRRYHNGKGGNIFGMFQRLGSAWGETAEADPQKDVPAYLKLERTGNTFKGWYKYEG
;
A
#
# COMPACT_ATOMS: atom_id res chain seq x y z
N MET A 1 -8.12 27.47 -53.11
CA MET A 1 -9.16 28.26 -52.42
C MET A 1 -10.37 27.36 -52.14
N ARG A 2 -10.57 26.91 -50.89
CA ARG A 2 -11.84 27.02 -50.15
C ARG A 2 -11.68 26.43 -48.75
N GLN A 3 -11.91 27.29 -47.76
CA GLN A 3 -12.03 26.96 -46.34
C GLN A 3 -13.44 26.42 -46.01
N ILE A 4 -13.44 25.42 -45.11
CA ILE A 4 -14.28 25.21 -43.91
C ILE A 4 -15.80 25.02 -44.07
N ARG A 5 -16.35 23.98 -43.41
CA ARG A 5 -17.42 24.06 -42.38
C ARG A 5 -17.58 22.72 -41.63
N ARG A 6 -17.46 22.78 -40.29
CA ARG A 6 -17.67 21.70 -39.31
C ARG A 6 -19.14 21.23 -39.25
N VAL A 7 -19.40 20.05 -38.65
CA VAL A 7 -20.37 19.68 -37.57
C VAL A 7 -20.36 18.13 -37.45
N VAL A 8 -19.76 17.49 -36.44
CA VAL A 8 -20.21 17.10 -35.07
C VAL A 8 -21.49 16.24 -34.99
N ALA A 9 -21.35 14.98 -34.56
CA ALA A 9 -22.05 14.32 -33.43
C ALA A 9 -21.74 12.81 -33.48
N SER A 10 -20.89 12.30 -32.58
CA SER A 10 -21.25 11.67 -31.30
C SER A 10 -21.56 10.17 -31.44
N LEU A 11 -20.58 9.33 -31.04
CA LEU A 11 -20.88 8.20 -30.18
C LEU A 11 -19.74 8.01 -29.18
N VAL A 12 -20.14 8.04 -27.92
CA VAL A 12 -19.37 7.80 -26.72
C VAL A 12 -18.77 6.40 -26.78
N SER A 13 -17.45 6.30 -26.91
CA SER A 13 -16.72 5.23 -26.24
C SER A 13 -15.67 5.90 -25.40
N LEU A 14 -16.10 6.29 -24.20
CA LEU A 14 -15.20 6.38 -23.06
C LEU A 14 -14.66 4.96 -22.86
N CYS A 15 -13.66 4.58 -23.64
CA CYS A 15 -12.72 3.56 -23.21
C CYS A 15 -12.05 4.18 -21.99
N LEU A 16 -12.68 4.00 -20.84
CA LEU A 16 -11.94 3.76 -19.62
C LEU A 16 -10.93 2.68 -20.03
N PHE A 17 -9.71 3.10 -20.41
CA PHE A 17 -8.54 2.46 -19.85
C PHE A 17 -8.69 2.67 -18.34
N MET A 18 -9.60 1.90 -17.73
CA MET A 18 -9.31 1.34 -16.43
C MET A 18 -8.06 0.56 -16.78
N ALA A 19 -6.90 1.16 -16.52
CA ALA A 19 -5.70 0.38 -16.34
C ALA A 19 -6.10 -0.59 -15.24
N MET A 20 -6.61 -1.76 -15.65
CA MET A 20 -6.43 -2.96 -14.87
C MET A 20 -4.92 -3.04 -14.81
N LEU A 21 -4.35 -2.41 -13.79
CA LEU A 21 -3.03 -2.81 -13.34
C LEU A 21 -3.13 -4.33 -13.29
N PRO A 22 -2.22 -5.07 -13.94
CA PRO A 22 -2.18 -6.50 -13.70
C PRO A 22 -2.24 -6.67 -12.18
N GLU A 23 -3.05 -7.60 -11.67
CA GLU A 23 -2.95 -7.96 -10.26
C GLU A 23 -1.48 -8.31 -10.03
N THR A 24 -0.74 -7.37 -9.43
CA THR A 24 0.70 -7.51 -9.30
C THR A 24 0.91 -8.57 -8.24
N VAL A 25 1.30 -9.75 -8.69
CA VAL A 25 1.72 -10.83 -7.79
C VAL A 25 2.93 -10.31 -6.99
N LEU A 26 2.98 -10.59 -5.69
CA LEU A 26 4.09 -10.14 -4.84
C LEU A 26 5.36 -10.92 -5.15
N ALA A 27 5.22 -12.20 -5.50
CA ALA A 27 6.33 -13.11 -5.65
C ALA A 27 6.14 -14.16 -6.75
N ASP A 28 7.25 -14.47 -7.44
CA ASP A 28 7.33 -15.59 -8.35
C ASP A 28 7.77 -16.86 -7.61
N ASN A 29 7.30 -18.02 -8.07
CA ASN A 29 7.78 -19.30 -7.60
C ASN A 29 8.98 -19.78 -8.42
N VAL A 30 9.99 -20.29 -7.73
CA VAL A 30 11.18 -20.88 -8.32
C VAL A 30 11.33 -22.29 -7.79
N ASN A 31 11.41 -23.25 -8.69
CA ASN A 31 11.70 -24.63 -8.33
C ASN A 31 13.18 -24.74 -7.98
N SER A 32 13.50 -25.12 -6.75
CA SER A 32 14.88 -25.46 -6.39
C SER A 32 15.20 -26.91 -6.74
N ASP A 33 16.50 -27.21 -6.87
CA ASP A 33 17.02 -28.52 -7.26
C ASP A 33 16.60 -29.67 -6.31
N ASN A 34 16.25 -29.34 -5.07
CA ASN A 34 15.77 -30.28 -4.05
C ASN A 34 14.24 -30.49 -4.06
N GLY A 35 13.51 -29.85 -4.99
CA GLY A 35 12.05 -29.94 -5.10
C GLY A 35 11.27 -29.06 -4.11
N GLU A 36 11.94 -28.18 -3.37
CA GLU A 36 11.27 -27.15 -2.57
C GLU A 36 10.80 -26.00 -3.47
N THR A 37 9.69 -25.37 -3.09
CA THR A 37 9.25 -24.13 -3.74
C THR A 37 9.85 -22.96 -2.98
N ILE A 38 10.65 -22.16 -3.68
CA ILE A 38 11.18 -20.90 -3.16
C ILE A 38 10.40 -19.76 -3.79
N PHE A 39 10.01 -18.78 -2.99
CA PHE A 39 9.37 -17.56 -3.49
C PHE A 39 10.37 -16.41 -3.48
N ILE A 40 10.47 -15.70 -4.60
CA ILE A 40 11.29 -14.48 -4.74
C ILE A 40 10.40 -13.30 -5.12
N PRO A 41 10.78 -12.05 -4.78
CA PRO A 41 10.01 -10.88 -5.22
C PRO A 41 9.80 -10.90 -6.73
N ALA A 42 8.57 -10.68 -7.17
CA ALA A 42 8.24 -10.65 -8.59
C ALA A 42 8.85 -9.42 -9.28
N GLU A 43 8.92 -9.45 -10.61
CA GLU A 43 9.41 -8.31 -11.40
C GLU A 43 8.72 -6.99 -11.03
N GLY A 44 9.52 -5.92 -10.92
CA GLY A 44 9.06 -4.57 -10.54
C GLY A 44 9.08 -4.29 -9.04
N TRP A 45 9.17 -5.31 -8.17
CA TRP A 45 9.34 -5.10 -6.74
C TRP A 45 10.79 -4.85 -6.35
N THR A 46 11.00 -3.84 -5.52
CA THR A 46 12.26 -3.62 -4.80
C THR A 46 12.02 -3.84 -3.30
N VAL A 47 12.74 -4.80 -2.71
CA VAL A 47 12.71 -5.02 -1.26
C VAL A 47 13.89 -4.29 -0.63
N VAL A 48 13.60 -3.34 0.26
CA VAL A 48 14.63 -2.51 0.88
C VAL A 48 14.95 -3.02 2.28
N ASN A 49 16.24 -3.03 2.62
CA ASN A 49 16.75 -3.45 3.93
C ASN A 49 16.20 -4.83 4.36
N GLN A 50 16.19 -5.79 3.43
CA GLN A 50 15.67 -7.13 3.67
C GLN A 50 16.51 -7.88 4.71
N ASN A 51 15.86 -8.52 5.66
CA ASN A 51 16.48 -9.40 6.66
C ASN A 51 15.57 -10.59 7.01
N GLU A 52 15.98 -11.41 7.98
CA GLU A 52 15.29 -12.64 8.40
C GLU A 52 13.88 -12.45 8.97
N ASN A 53 13.49 -11.21 9.27
CA ASN A 53 12.17 -10.85 9.78
C ASN A 53 11.13 -10.64 8.68
N CYS A 54 11.49 -10.83 7.41
CA CYS A 54 10.57 -10.86 6.28
C CYS A 54 10.61 -12.21 5.57
N LYS A 55 9.45 -12.86 5.43
CA LYS A 55 9.29 -14.13 4.73
C LYS A 55 8.26 -14.00 3.63
N ILE A 56 8.61 -14.45 2.44
CA ILE A 56 7.68 -14.61 1.32
C ILE A 56 7.10 -16.02 1.43
N GLU A 57 5.83 -16.13 1.77
CA GLU A 57 5.19 -17.42 2.08
C GLU A 57 4.45 -18.02 0.88
N ALA A 58 3.98 -17.17 -0.03
CA ALA A 58 3.31 -17.54 -1.26
C ALA A 58 3.35 -16.37 -2.25
N GLU A 59 2.91 -16.63 -3.49
CA GLU A 59 2.76 -15.63 -4.57
C GLU A 59 2.14 -14.30 -4.10
N ASN A 60 1.13 -14.37 -3.22
CA ASN A 60 0.39 -13.20 -2.72
C ASN A 60 0.42 -13.08 -1.19
N LYS A 61 1.45 -13.62 -0.53
CA LYS A 61 1.54 -13.61 0.93
C LYS A 61 2.96 -13.38 1.43
N ILE A 62 3.13 -12.29 2.18
CA ILE A 62 4.34 -12.02 2.95
C ILE A 62 4.02 -11.93 4.43
N SER A 63 4.97 -12.33 5.26
CA SER A 63 4.95 -12.19 6.71
C SER A 63 6.11 -11.31 7.14
N ILE A 64 5.82 -10.23 7.86
CA ILE A 64 6.83 -9.30 8.38
C ILE A 64 6.69 -9.23 9.90
N THR A 65 7.76 -9.53 10.62
CA THR A 65 7.87 -9.27 12.06
C THR A 65 8.26 -7.80 12.25
N THR A 66 7.48 -7.05 13.02
CA THR A 66 7.73 -5.62 13.26
C THR A 66 9.11 -5.38 13.90
N GLN A 67 9.85 -4.42 13.37
CA GLN A 67 11.15 -3.96 13.88
C GLN A 67 11.11 -2.45 14.14
N ILE A 68 12.18 -1.92 14.76
CA ILE A 68 12.34 -0.47 14.93
C ILE A 68 12.50 0.19 13.56
N GLY A 69 11.76 1.28 13.34
CA GLY A 69 11.88 2.16 12.18
C GLY A 69 10.53 2.76 11.77
N ASP A 70 10.56 3.91 11.11
CA ASP A 70 9.36 4.60 10.62
C ASP A 70 9.70 5.51 9.42
N PHE A 71 8.69 5.84 8.61
CA PHE A 71 8.79 6.84 7.55
C PHE A 71 8.57 8.29 8.02
N ALA A 72 8.42 8.50 9.33
CA ALA A 72 8.46 9.82 9.93
C ALA A 72 9.88 10.41 9.93
N GLN A 73 9.96 11.75 9.87
CA GLN A 73 11.25 12.46 9.91
C GLN A 73 11.99 12.17 11.22
N ASP A 74 13.31 12.03 11.13
CA ASP A 74 14.23 11.76 12.24
C ASP A 74 14.09 10.37 12.87
N TYR A 75 13.27 9.48 12.28
CA TYR A 75 13.25 8.07 12.65
C TYR A 75 14.29 7.28 11.85
N GLN A 76 14.73 6.17 12.43
CA GLN A 76 15.47 5.16 11.70
C GLN A 76 14.63 4.66 10.52
N GLU A 77 15.24 4.55 9.34
CA GLU A 77 14.60 3.95 8.18
C GLU A 77 14.18 2.51 8.49
N PRO A 78 12.93 2.11 8.16
CA PRO A 78 12.45 0.78 8.45
C PRO A 78 13.15 -0.29 7.62
N ASN A 79 13.20 -1.51 8.16
CA ASN A 79 13.59 -2.70 7.41
C ASN A 79 12.37 -3.30 6.69
N ASN A 80 12.62 -4.16 5.71
CA ASN A 80 11.63 -5.07 5.12
C ASN A 80 10.40 -4.37 4.49
N TYR A 81 10.58 -3.19 3.89
CA TYR A 81 9.50 -2.55 3.13
C TYR A 81 9.67 -2.82 1.62
N TRP A 82 8.53 -2.87 0.95
CA TRP A 82 8.41 -3.29 -0.44
C TRP A 82 7.97 -2.10 -1.28
N LEU A 83 8.75 -1.80 -2.31
CA LEU A 83 8.51 -0.71 -3.24
C LEU A 83 8.11 -1.26 -4.59
N TYR A 84 7.16 -0.58 -5.21
CA TYR A 84 6.77 -0.77 -6.59
C TYR A 84 6.54 0.60 -7.20
N ASP A 85 7.01 0.82 -8.43
CA ASP A 85 6.86 2.11 -9.10
C ASP A 85 5.37 2.41 -9.32
N ALA A 86 4.92 3.54 -8.75
CA ALA A 86 3.54 3.95 -8.89
C ALA A 86 3.22 4.21 -10.38
N PRO A 87 2.07 3.73 -10.88
CA PRO A 87 1.67 4.02 -12.26
C PRO A 87 1.42 5.53 -12.44
N GLU A 88 1.49 5.98 -13.70
CA GLU A 88 1.10 7.35 -14.03
C GLU A 88 -0.40 7.57 -13.77
N GLY A 89 -0.73 8.75 -13.22
CA GLY A 89 -2.11 9.18 -13.00
C GLY A 89 -2.78 8.58 -11.77
N ASP A 90 -4.07 8.28 -11.91
CA ASP A 90 -4.94 7.77 -10.85
C ASP A 90 -4.71 6.28 -10.65
N PHE A 91 -4.67 5.83 -9.39
CA PHE A 91 -4.43 4.42 -9.07
C PHE A 91 -5.05 4.03 -7.73
N THR A 92 -5.13 2.71 -7.51
CA THR A 92 -5.58 2.11 -6.27
C THR A 92 -4.60 1.04 -5.82
N LEU A 93 -4.23 1.07 -4.54
CA LEU A 93 -3.49 0.02 -3.86
C LEU A 93 -4.44 -0.65 -2.87
N THR A 94 -4.53 -1.99 -2.93
CA THR A 94 -5.33 -2.76 -1.96
C THR A 94 -4.47 -3.89 -1.40
N ILE A 95 -4.46 -4.03 -0.08
CA ILE A 95 -3.85 -5.18 0.60
C ILE A 95 -4.83 -5.78 1.58
N LYS A 96 -4.68 -7.07 1.86
CA LYS A 96 -5.27 -7.73 3.01
C LYS A 96 -4.23 -7.78 4.14
N VAL A 97 -4.59 -7.30 5.33
CA VAL A 97 -3.76 -7.35 6.52
C VAL A 97 -4.38 -8.25 7.58
N SER A 98 -3.52 -8.98 8.28
CA SER A 98 -3.83 -9.80 9.45
C SER A 98 -2.72 -9.63 10.48
N GLY A 99 -3.00 -10.01 11.73
CA GLY A 99 -2.05 -9.89 12.83
C GLY A 99 -2.54 -8.85 13.83
N GLY A 100 -3.03 -9.35 14.97
CA GLY A 100 -3.54 -8.52 16.06
C GLY A 100 -2.41 -7.75 16.74
N LEU A 101 -2.16 -6.53 16.26
CA LEU A 101 -1.16 -5.62 16.81
C LEU A 101 -1.50 -5.30 18.27
N ASN A 102 -0.49 -5.31 19.14
CA ASN A 102 -0.70 -5.26 20.59
C ASN A 102 0.30 -4.38 21.35
N ALA A 103 1.31 -3.84 20.67
CA ALA A 103 2.31 -2.96 21.24
C ALA A 103 2.34 -1.60 20.54
N HIS A 104 2.66 -0.56 21.32
CA HIS A 104 2.70 0.80 20.82
C HIS A 104 3.59 0.95 19.59
N ALA A 105 3.09 1.68 18.59
CA ALA A 105 3.76 2.00 17.34
C ALA A 105 3.91 0.84 16.34
N GLN A 106 3.43 -0.36 16.67
CA GLN A 106 3.27 -1.41 15.66
C GLN A 106 2.25 -0.96 14.61
N LYS A 107 2.60 -1.09 13.33
CA LYS A 107 1.74 -0.72 12.19
C LYS A 107 2.02 -1.60 10.98
N VAL A 108 0.98 -1.80 10.17
CA VAL A 108 1.04 -2.44 8.85
C VAL A 108 0.11 -1.69 7.90
N GLY A 109 0.46 -1.55 6.63
CA GLY A 109 -0.35 -0.78 5.69
C GLY A 109 0.27 -0.65 4.30
N VAL A 110 -0.38 0.16 3.48
CA VAL A 110 0.17 0.64 2.20
C VAL A 110 0.46 2.13 2.27
N MET A 111 1.46 2.54 1.52
CA MET A 111 1.95 3.91 1.48
C MET A 111 2.27 4.29 0.05
N VAL A 112 1.98 5.54 -0.30
CA VAL A 112 2.57 6.24 -1.43
C VAL A 112 3.62 7.18 -0.86
N PHE A 113 4.83 7.08 -1.40
CA PHE A 113 6.02 7.76 -0.90
C PHE A 113 6.81 8.29 -2.10
N ASP A 114 7.20 9.56 -2.03
CA ASP A 114 8.19 10.15 -2.92
C ASP A 114 9.50 10.42 -2.14
N ASN A 115 9.36 10.92 -0.91
CA ASN A 115 10.45 11.13 0.03
C ASN A 115 9.90 11.22 1.47
N TRP A 116 10.76 11.35 2.49
CA TRP A 116 10.39 11.41 3.92
C TRP A 116 9.45 12.56 4.32
N GLN A 117 9.26 13.54 3.42
CA GLN A 117 8.40 14.70 3.59
C GLN A 117 7.16 14.66 2.68
N ALA A 118 6.99 13.63 1.84
CA ALA A 118 5.90 13.51 0.87
C ALA A 118 5.32 12.09 0.92
N ILE A 119 4.33 11.89 1.80
CA ILE A 119 3.80 10.58 2.18
C ILE A 119 2.27 10.64 2.30
N ALA A 120 1.60 9.61 1.79
CA ALA A 120 0.21 9.30 2.13
C ALA A 120 0.09 7.80 2.42
N SER A 121 -0.54 7.41 3.52
CA SER A 121 -0.66 5.99 3.88
C SER A 121 -1.97 5.67 4.60
N VAL A 122 -2.46 4.45 4.37
CA VAL A 122 -3.54 3.84 5.14
C VAL A 122 -2.96 2.65 5.89
N THR A 123 -3.20 2.59 7.20
CA THR A 123 -2.57 1.62 8.09
C THR A 123 -3.57 1.02 9.07
N ARG A 124 -3.29 -0.20 9.50
CA ARG A 124 -3.80 -0.78 10.74
C ARG A 124 -2.66 -0.72 11.76
N ARG A 125 -2.90 -0.16 12.95
CA ARG A 125 -1.84 0.07 13.94
C ARG A 125 -2.34 0.04 15.38
N TYR A 126 -1.42 -0.14 16.32
CA TYR A 126 -1.68 0.00 17.74
C TYR A 126 -1.07 1.32 18.27
N HIS A 127 -1.91 2.16 18.86
CA HIS A 127 -1.57 3.52 19.28
C HIS A 127 -2.16 3.87 20.66
N ASN A 128 -1.31 3.91 21.69
CA ASN A 128 -1.72 4.23 23.07
C ASN A 128 -2.53 5.54 23.17
N GLY A 129 -2.03 6.62 22.56
CA GLY A 129 -2.72 7.93 22.55
C GLY A 129 -4.03 7.98 21.76
N LYS A 130 -4.45 6.90 21.10
CA LYS A 130 -5.71 6.81 20.33
C LYS A 130 -6.62 5.69 20.84
N GLY A 131 -6.33 5.14 22.03
CA GLY A 131 -7.16 4.10 22.64
C GLY A 131 -6.85 2.66 22.23
N GLY A 132 -5.68 2.39 21.64
CA GLY A 132 -5.24 1.04 21.26
C GLY A 132 -5.28 0.82 19.75
N ASN A 133 -5.97 -0.23 19.29
CA ASN A 133 -6.03 -0.60 17.88
C ASN A 133 -6.89 0.39 17.07
N ILE A 134 -6.34 0.84 15.95
CA ILE A 134 -6.98 1.78 15.04
C ILE A 134 -6.69 1.44 13.59
N PHE A 135 -7.59 1.89 12.70
CA PHE A 135 -7.27 2.19 11.32
C PHE A 135 -6.87 3.66 11.22
N GLY A 136 -5.72 3.95 10.61
CA GLY A 136 -5.18 5.31 10.50
C GLY A 136 -4.93 5.70 9.05
N MET A 137 -5.31 6.91 8.68
CA MET A 137 -4.82 7.59 7.47
C MET A 137 -3.81 8.64 7.90
N PHE A 138 -2.60 8.58 7.35
CA PHE A 138 -1.52 9.52 7.62
C PHE A 138 -1.12 10.23 6.33
N GLN A 139 -0.95 11.55 6.41
CA GLN A 139 -0.49 12.38 5.30
C GLN A 139 0.57 13.37 5.76
N ARG A 140 1.58 13.55 4.91
CA ARG A 140 2.62 14.55 5.08
C ARG A 140 3.00 15.16 3.73
N LEU A 141 3.08 16.49 3.70
CA LEU A 141 3.66 17.24 2.59
C LEU A 141 4.47 18.43 3.14
N GLY A 142 5.80 18.28 3.20
CA GLY A 142 6.69 19.21 3.89
C GLY A 142 6.37 19.27 5.39
N SER A 143 6.06 20.46 5.89
CA SER A 143 5.64 20.70 7.27
C SER A 143 4.16 20.43 7.52
N ALA A 144 3.34 20.28 6.46
CA ALA A 144 1.93 19.95 6.62
C ALA A 144 1.79 18.49 7.04
N TRP A 145 1.03 18.27 8.11
CA TRP A 145 0.85 16.97 8.73
C TRP A 145 -0.62 16.73 9.07
N GLY A 146 -1.10 15.52 8.84
CA GLY A 146 -2.45 15.10 9.22
C GLY A 146 -2.56 13.62 9.51
N GLU A 147 -3.31 13.27 10.55
CA GLU A 147 -3.71 11.90 10.85
C GLU A 147 -5.20 11.87 11.18
N THR A 148 -5.94 10.99 10.51
CA THR A 148 -7.28 10.56 10.95
C THR A 148 -7.19 9.14 11.46
N ALA A 149 -7.99 8.82 12.47
CA ALA A 149 -7.99 7.52 13.12
C ALA A 149 -9.42 7.08 13.44
N GLU A 150 -9.72 5.83 13.15
CA GLU A 150 -10.96 5.14 13.51
C GLU A 150 -10.62 3.93 14.38
N ALA A 151 -11.43 3.66 15.41
CA ALA A 151 -11.20 2.52 16.28
C ALA A 151 -11.30 1.20 15.50
N ASP A 152 -10.43 0.24 15.80
CA ASP A 152 -10.45 -1.12 15.27
C ASP A 152 -10.94 -2.09 16.36
N PRO A 153 -12.27 -2.25 16.54
CA PRO A 153 -12.84 -3.16 17.52
C PRO A 153 -12.64 -4.65 17.18
N GLN A 154 -12.22 -4.98 15.95
CA GLN A 154 -12.05 -6.37 15.50
C GLN A 154 -10.59 -6.65 15.11
N LYS A 155 -9.65 -6.27 15.98
CA LYS A 155 -8.19 -6.39 15.79
C LYS A 155 -7.70 -7.77 15.31
N ASP A 156 -8.43 -8.83 15.63
CA ASP A 156 -8.07 -10.21 15.28
C ASP A 156 -8.73 -10.71 13.98
N VAL A 157 -9.68 -9.95 13.43
CA VAL A 157 -10.31 -10.22 12.13
C VAL A 157 -9.45 -9.59 11.03
N PRO A 158 -9.06 -10.32 9.97
CA PRO A 158 -8.36 -9.73 8.84
C PRO A 158 -9.14 -8.55 8.23
N ALA A 159 -8.43 -7.59 7.66
CA ALA A 159 -9.05 -6.42 7.04
C ALA A 159 -8.36 -6.09 5.72
N TYR A 160 -9.14 -5.65 4.74
CA TYR A 160 -8.64 -5.01 3.54
C TYR A 160 -8.37 -3.54 3.83
N LEU A 161 -7.21 -3.05 3.39
CA LEU A 161 -6.85 -1.64 3.38
C LEU A 161 -6.76 -1.20 1.93
N LYS A 162 -7.38 -0.07 1.60
CA LYS A 162 -7.34 0.53 0.26
C LYS A 162 -6.82 1.96 0.33
N LEU A 163 -5.86 2.29 -0.52
CA LEU A 163 -5.38 3.66 -0.76
C LEU A 163 -5.63 4.01 -2.23
N GLU A 164 -6.38 5.07 -2.48
CA GLU A 164 -6.73 5.52 -3.83
C GLU A 164 -6.17 6.92 -4.04
N ARG A 165 -5.58 7.13 -5.21
CA ARG A 165 -5.19 8.43 -5.74
C ARG A 165 -6.19 8.86 -6.80
N THR A 166 -6.72 10.07 -6.66
CA THR A 166 -7.49 10.75 -7.71
C THR A 166 -6.94 12.18 -7.86
N GLY A 167 -6.27 12.44 -8.99
CA GLY A 167 -5.46 13.64 -9.20
C GLY A 167 -4.41 13.81 -8.11
N ASN A 168 -4.59 14.85 -7.28
CA ASN A 168 -3.72 15.17 -6.15
C ASN A 168 -4.31 14.77 -4.78
N THR A 169 -5.41 14.02 -4.77
CA THR A 169 -6.08 13.60 -3.55
C THR A 169 -5.81 12.14 -3.27
N PHE A 170 -5.40 11.85 -2.03
CA PHE A 170 -5.33 10.48 -1.51
C PHE A 170 -6.45 10.24 -0.52
N LYS A 171 -7.09 9.08 -0.62
CA LYS A 171 -8.13 8.62 0.31
C LYS A 171 -7.80 7.20 0.77
N GLY A 172 -8.07 6.93 2.05
CA GLY A 172 -7.91 5.62 2.67
C GLY A 172 -9.26 5.00 3.02
N TRP A 173 -9.38 3.68 2.86
CA TRP A 173 -10.51 2.90 3.32
C TRP A 173 -10.03 1.63 4.02
N TYR A 174 -10.89 1.10 4.87
CA TYR A 174 -10.75 -0.23 5.42
C TYR A 174 -12.06 -1.00 5.29
N LYS A 175 -11.97 -2.33 5.21
CA LYS A 175 -13.13 -3.23 5.30
C LYS A 175 -12.68 -4.52 5.98
N TYR A 176 -13.37 -4.95 7.03
CA TYR A 176 -13.13 -6.29 7.58
C TYR A 176 -13.41 -7.37 6.53
N GLU A 177 -12.68 -8.48 6.61
CA GLU A 177 -12.96 -9.68 5.82
C GLU A 177 -14.24 -10.34 6.36
N GLY A 178 -15.32 -10.25 5.59
CA GLY A 178 -16.66 -10.73 5.94
C GLY A 178 -17.76 -10.17 5.05
#